data_AF-A0A7Y6Y9M4-F1
#
_entry.id   AF-A0A7Y6Y9M4-F1
#
_cell.length_a   1.000
_cell.length_b   1.000
_cell.length_c   1.000
_cell.angle_alpha   90.00
_cell.angle_beta   90.00
_cell.angle_gamma   90.00
#
_symmetry.space_group_name_H-M   'P 1'
#
loop_
_entity.id
_entity.type
_entity.pdbx_description
1 polymer ?
#
loop_
_entity_poly.entity_id
_entity_poly.type
_entity_poly.pdbx_seq_one_letter_code
_entity_poly.pdbx_strand_id
1 'polypeptide(L)'
;MERSAEVSAPHWALAMRKFSAYLSRDLFGGPRIWKFSWLINFQKTGTFLFLGMLMYWYDNSSTAIWVNLAMHGTYGLVWFLKDMAFLDPGWQQRVTIAGGLVSFITVLGPYWLFGWLLISGESMPNYPLPDDIWFALCISLCIFGSVLMTAADAQKYFTLRVKKGLITDGVHRYIRHPNYLGEMMIYGSFALMVWHWIPLLVLAWVWGGLFAVNMIIKEARMARHEGWAEYKRNSWWLIPWIL
;
A
#
# COMPACT_ATOMS: atom_id res chain seq x y z
N MET A 1 -25.07 -6.11 -31.54
CA MET A 1 -24.40 -5.01 -30.80
C MET A 1 -24.98 -5.02 -29.38
N GLU A 2 -24.58 -6.00 -28.58
CA GLU A 2 -25.03 -6.09 -27.18
C GLU A 2 -24.38 -4.95 -26.40
N ARG A 3 -25.19 -4.06 -25.83
CA ARG A 3 -24.71 -3.12 -24.81
C ARG A 3 -24.15 -3.97 -23.68
N SER A 4 -22.83 -3.95 -23.47
CA SER A 4 -22.23 -4.47 -22.26
C SER A 4 -22.98 -3.82 -21.09
N ALA A 5 -23.69 -4.61 -20.28
CA ALA A 5 -24.29 -4.11 -19.06
C ALA A 5 -23.21 -3.32 -18.31
N GLU A 6 -23.48 -2.06 -17.96
CA GLU A 6 -22.54 -1.27 -17.17
C GLU A 6 -22.28 -2.05 -15.87
N VAL A 7 -21.12 -2.70 -15.78
CA VAL A 7 -20.69 -3.38 -14.57
C VAL A 7 -20.38 -2.30 -13.55
N SER A 8 -21.42 -1.88 -12.84
CA SER A 8 -21.30 -0.94 -11.73
C SER A 8 -20.74 -1.67 -10.53
N ALA A 9 -19.86 -1.00 -9.77
CA ALA A 9 -19.39 -1.57 -8.51
C ALA A 9 -20.58 -1.73 -7.54
N PRO A 10 -20.54 -2.72 -6.62
CA PRO A 10 -21.57 -2.88 -5.61
C PRO A 10 -21.84 -1.58 -4.85
N HIS A 11 -23.11 -1.30 -4.54
CA HIS A 11 -23.51 -0.05 -3.88
C HIS A 11 -22.77 0.20 -2.55
N TRP A 12 -22.53 -0.85 -1.76
CA TRP A 12 -21.78 -0.74 -0.51
C TRP A 12 -20.33 -0.30 -0.74
N ALA A 13 -19.68 -0.76 -1.82
CA ALA A 13 -18.30 -0.39 -2.15
C ALA A 13 -18.23 1.07 -2.61
N LEU A 14 -19.20 1.51 -3.42
CA LEU A 14 -19.32 2.91 -3.83
C LEU A 14 -19.58 3.84 -2.63
N ALA A 15 -20.46 3.43 -1.71
CA ALA A 15 -20.74 4.18 -0.49
C ALA A 15 -19.48 4.29 0.38
N MET A 16 -18.77 3.17 0.59
CA MET A 16 -17.52 3.15 1.37
C MET A 16 -16.44 4.02 0.73
N ARG A 17 -16.29 3.99 -0.60
CA ARG A 17 -15.35 4.85 -1.32
C ARG A 17 -15.70 6.33 -1.22
N LYS A 18 -16.99 6.67 -1.29
CA LYS A 18 -17.46 8.06 -1.11
C LYS A 18 -17.18 8.53 0.31
N PHE A 19 -17.46 7.70 1.31
CA PHE A 19 -17.16 7.98 2.70
C PHE A 19 -15.66 8.16 2.95
N SER A 20 -14.82 7.22 2.47
CA SER A 20 -13.37 7.32 2.62
C SER A 20 -12.79 8.53 1.89
N ALA A 21 -13.33 8.89 0.71
CA ALA A 21 -12.91 10.08 -0.03
C ALA A 21 -13.27 11.35 0.73
N TYR A 22 -14.47 11.44 1.30
CA TYR A 22 -14.87 12.55 2.13
C TYR A 22 -13.94 12.70 3.35
N LEU A 23 -13.73 11.61 4.11
CA LEU A 23 -12.86 11.63 5.28
C LEU A 23 -11.42 12.04 4.94
N SER A 24 -10.87 11.56 3.84
CA SER A 24 -9.46 11.80 3.48
C SER A 24 -9.21 13.13 2.77
N ARG A 25 -10.21 13.71 2.11
CA ARG A 25 -10.02 14.86 1.20
C ARG A 25 -10.78 16.11 1.60
N ASP A 26 -11.98 15.94 2.14
CA ASP A 26 -12.98 17.01 2.24
C ASP A 26 -13.50 17.22 3.68
N LEU A 27 -13.04 16.43 4.65
CA LEU A 27 -13.52 16.44 6.04
C LEU A 27 -13.50 17.86 6.61
N PHE A 28 -14.63 18.25 7.20
CA PHE A 28 -14.91 19.59 7.77
C PHE A 28 -14.71 20.79 6.81
N GLY A 29 -14.40 20.56 5.54
CA GLY A 29 -14.10 21.64 4.59
C GLY A 29 -12.82 22.41 4.94
N GLY A 30 -12.78 23.70 4.55
CA GLY A 30 -11.68 24.61 4.90
C GLY A 30 -10.50 24.62 3.90
N PRO A 31 -9.38 25.25 4.30
CA PRO A 31 -8.23 25.47 3.41
C PRO A 31 -7.60 24.16 2.91
N ARG A 32 -7.27 24.11 1.62
CA ARG A 32 -6.62 22.97 0.96
C ARG A 32 -5.17 23.29 0.60
N ILE A 33 -4.34 23.34 1.64
CA ILE A 33 -2.95 23.81 1.54
C ILE A 33 -1.97 22.69 1.20
N TRP A 34 -2.27 21.43 1.56
CA TRP A 34 -1.36 20.31 1.35
C TRP A 34 -1.80 19.44 0.18
N LYS A 35 -0.85 19.04 -0.67
CA LYS A 35 -1.05 17.91 -1.59
C LYS A 35 -1.08 16.63 -0.77
N PHE A 36 -1.91 15.67 -1.17
CA PHE A 36 -1.98 14.40 -0.45
C PHE A 36 -0.63 13.64 -0.47
N SER A 37 0.09 13.72 -1.60
CA SER A 37 1.45 13.16 -1.74
C SER A 37 2.44 13.71 -0.72
N TRP A 38 2.33 14.98 -0.31
CA TRP A 38 3.24 15.56 0.69
C TRP A 38 3.09 14.86 2.04
N LEU A 39 1.86 14.58 2.45
CA LEU A 39 1.58 13.86 3.70
C LEU A 39 2.09 12.41 3.64
N ILE A 40 1.84 11.74 2.52
CA ILE A 40 2.28 10.37 2.29
C ILE A 40 3.81 10.31 2.31
N ASN A 41 4.49 11.18 1.57
CA ASN A 41 5.94 11.23 1.50
C ASN A 41 6.56 11.64 2.83
N PHE A 42 5.94 12.54 3.60
CA PHE A 42 6.37 12.85 4.96
C PHE A 42 6.40 11.60 5.83
N GLN A 43 5.31 10.83 5.85
CA GLN A 43 5.28 9.59 6.63
C GLN A 43 6.28 8.56 6.09
N LYS A 44 6.29 8.33 4.78
CA LYS A 44 7.11 7.31 4.12
C LYS A 44 8.60 7.62 4.27
N THR A 45 9.08 8.72 3.72
CA THR A 45 10.49 9.12 3.79
C THR A 45 10.93 9.38 5.23
N GLY A 46 10.05 10.00 6.03
CA GLY A 46 10.31 10.26 7.45
C GLY A 46 10.42 8.99 8.28
N THR A 47 9.93 7.83 7.81
CA THR A 47 10.02 6.56 8.54
C THR A 47 11.47 6.19 8.87
N PHE A 48 12.41 6.33 7.93
CA PHE A 48 13.81 5.97 8.18
C PHE A 48 14.38 6.78 9.34
N LEU A 49 14.19 8.10 9.32
CA LEU A 49 14.67 8.99 10.37
C LEU A 49 13.93 8.75 11.69
N PHE A 50 12.60 8.59 11.64
CA PHE A 50 11.77 8.36 12.82
C PHE A 50 12.19 7.08 13.55
N LEU A 51 12.34 5.96 12.83
CA LEU A 51 12.79 4.71 13.43
C LEU A 51 14.22 4.83 13.97
N GLY A 52 15.13 5.48 13.26
CA GLY A 52 16.48 5.74 13.76
C GLY A 52 16.50 6.58 15.05
N MET A 53 15.62 7.59 15.16
CA MET A 53 15.44 8.36 16.39
C MET A 53 14.91 7.50 17.54
N LEU A 54 13.95 6.60 17.27
CA LEU A 54 13.46 5.67 18.28
C LEU A 54 14.56 4.71 18.76
N MET A 55 15.40 4.21 17.85
CA MET A 55 16.53 3.34 18.21
C MET A 55 17.49 4.03 19.17
N TYR A 56 17.79 5.30 18.91
CA TYR A 56 18.59 6.14 19.80
C TYR A 56 17.88 6.38 21.14
N TRP A 57 16.59 6.69 21.12
CA TRP A 57 15.82 7.00 22.33
C TRP A 57 15.65 5.80 23.27
N TYR A 58 15.38 4.61 22.73
CA TYR A 58 15.19 3.38 23.49
C TYR A 58 16.49 2.60 23.76
N ASP A 59 17.62 3.10 23.25
CA ASP A 59 18.94 2.44 23.33
C ASP A 59 18.90 0.95 22.92
N ASN A 60 18.14 0.65 21.87
CA ASN A 60 17.90 -0.71 21.41
C ASN A 60 18.39 -0.90 19.98
N SER A 61 19.43 -1.73 19.83
CA SER A 61 20.20 -1.87 18.59
C SER A 61 20.37 -3.33 18.14
N SER A 62 19.42 -4.20 18.51
CA SER A 62 19.43 -5.61 18.09
C SER A 62 19.41 -5.76 16.56
N THR A 63 19.89 -6.91 16.07
CA THR A 63 19.91 -7.23 14.64
C THR A 63 18.51 -7.12 14.01
N ALA A 64 17.47 -7.60 14.70
CA ALA A 64 16.09 -7.51 14.22
C ALA A 64 15.65 -6.07 13.95
N ILE A 65 16.06 -5.13 14.82
CA ILE A 65 15.75 -3.71 14.69
C ILE A 65 16.47 -3.09 13.50
N TRP A 66 17.76 -3.41 13.29
CA TRP A 66 18.49 -2.94 12.11
C TRP A 66 17.89 -3.49 10.81
N VAL A 67 17.49 -4.76 10.79
CA VAL A 67 16.79 -5.36 9.65
C VAL A 67 15.46 -4.63 9.40
N ASN A 68 14.68 -4.36 10.45
CA ASN A 68 13.42 -3.62 10.34
C ASN A 68 13.63 -2.17 9.87
N LEU A 69 14.64 -1.46 10.38
CA LEU A 69 15.00 -0.12 9.89
C LEU A 69 15.35 -0.16 8.40
N ALA A 70 16.19 -1.11 8.00
CA ALA A 70 16.58 -1.29 6.61
C ALA A 70 15.37 -1.60 5.72
N MET A 71 14.47 -2.48 6.14
CA MET A 71 13.26 -2.82 5.39
C MET A 71 12.25 -1.65 5.35
N HIS A 72 11.75 -1.23 6.52
CA HIS A 72 10.67 -0.25 6.62
C HIS A 72 11.12 1.16 6.26
N GLY A 73 12.31 1.55 6.70
CA GLY A 73 12.91 2.85 6.35
C GLY A 73 13.21 2.94 4.85
N THR A 74 13.86 1.93 4.26
CA THR A 74 14.24 1.99 2.83
C THR A 74 13.02 1.89 1.93
N TYR A 75 11.99 1.14 2.31
CA TYR A 75 10.71 1.16 1.59
C TYR A 75 10.14 2.59 1.50
N GLY A 76 10.29 3.39 2.56
CA GLY A 76 9.94 4.81 2.55
C GLY A 76 10.67 5.60 1.46
N LEU A 77 11.96 5.33 1.25
CA LEU A 77 12.79 5.93 0.20
C LEU A 77 12.38 5.44 -1.20
N VAL A 78 12.11 4.13 -1.34
CA VAL A 78 11.61 3.54 -2.60
C VAL A 78 10.28 4.18 -3.00
N TRP A 79 9.37 4.37 -2.04
CA TRP A 79 8.10 5.05 -2.26
C TRP A 79 8.30 6.47 -2.78
N PHE A 80 9.19 7.24 -2.15
CA PHE A 80 9.48 8.61 -2.54
C PHE A 80 10.04 8.69 -3.96
N LEU A 81 10.99 7.80 -4.30
CA LEU A 81 11.54 7.70 -5.65
C LEU A 81 10.44 7.41 -6.68
N LYS A 82 9.54 6.46 -6.37
CA LYS A 82 8.36 6.14 -7.18
C LYS A 82 7.47 7.38 -7.40
N ASP A 83 7.11 8.10 -6.34
CA ASP A 83 6.22 9.27 -6.46
C ASP A 83 6.85 10.36 -7.33
N MET A 84 8.17 10.55 -7.25
CA MET A 84 8.89 11.48 -8.12
C MET A 84 8.96 11.02 -9.58
N ALA A 85 9.15 9.72 -9.83
CA ALA A 85 9.36 9.18 -11.17
C ALA A 85 8.06 8.97 -11.97
N PHE A 86 7.00 8.51 -11.32
CA PHE A 86 5.72 8.19 -11.96
C PHE A 86 4.52 8.54 -11.07
N LEU A 87 4.24 9.86 -11.01
CA LEU A 87 3.17 10.49 -10.22
C LEU A 87 1.80 9.81 -10.42
N ASP A 88 1.15 9.39 -9.33
CA ASP A 88 -0.26 9.00 -9.38
C ASP A 88 -1.16 10.24 -9.23
N PRO A 89 -2.05 10.54 -10.19
CA PRO A 89 -2.94 11.70 -10.13
C PRO A 89 -3.82 11.75 -8.88
N GLY A 90 -4.13 10.60 -8.26
CA GLY A 90 -4.92 10.53 -7.03
C GLY A 90 -4.20 11.15 -5.83
N TRP A 91 -2.87 11.08 -5.78
CA TRP A 91 -2.06 11.65 -4.70
C TRP A 91 -1.73 13.13 -4.91
N GLN A 92 -1.85 13.63 -6.14
CA GLN A 92 -1.58 15.04 -6.46
C GLN A 92 -2.73 15.99 -6.10
N GLN A 93 -3.88 15.44 -5.66
CA GLN A 93 -5.01 16.24 -5.21
C GLN A 93 -4.70 16.97 -3.90
N ARG A 94 -5.23 18.19 -3.77
CA ARG A 94 -5.15 18.96 -2.53
C ARG A 94 -6.28 18.55 -1.58
N VAL A 95 -5.92 18.33 -0.32
CA VAL A 95 -6.84 17.87 0.73
C VAL A 95 -7.05 18.96 1.78
N THR A 96 -8.17 18.92 2.49
CA THR A 96 -8.38 19.78 3.67
C THR A 96 -7.40 19.39 4.77
N ILE A 97 -7.08 20.32 5.67
CA ILE A 97 -6.20 20.04 6.82
C ILE A 97 -6.74 18.87 7.64
N ALA A 98 -8.03 18.89 7.97
CA ALA A 98 -8.67 17.81 8.72
C ALA A 98 -8.63 16.47 7.96
N GLY A 99 -8.85 16.48 6.64
CA GLY A 99 -8.77 15.26 5.83
C GLY A 99 -7.36 14.68 5.77
N GLY A 100 -6.35 15.55 5.69
CA GLY A 100 -4.95 15.16 5.81
C GLY A 100 -4.66 14.52 7.17
N LEU A 101 -5.02 15.18 8.27
CA LEU A 101 -4.80 14.66 9.62
C LEU A 101 -5.49 13.32 9.85
N VAL A 102 -6.75 13.15 9.42
CA VAL A 102 -7.45 11.87 9.52
C VAL A 102 -6.77 10.80 8.68
N SER A 103 -6.33 11.12 7.46
CA SER A 103 -5.57 10.17 6.62
C SER A 103 -4.26 9.74 7.28
N PHE A 104 -3.58 10.67 7.96
CA PHE A 104 -2.39 10.35 8.73
C PHE A 104 -2.72 9.43 9.89
N ILE A 105 -3.66 9.82 10.76
CA ILE A 105 -3.98 9.09 12.00
C ILE A 105 -4.56 7.70 11.72
N THR A 106 -5.39 7.55 10.69
CA THR A 106 -6.16 6.32 10.46
C THR A 106 -5.52 5.36 9.44
N VAL A 107 -4.55 5.83 8.65
CA VAL A 107 -3.93 5.01 7.58
C VAL A 107 -2.41 5.05 7.65
N LEU A 108 -1.77 6.22 7.62
CA LEU A 108 -0.31 6.31 7.46
C LEU A 108 0.46 6.10 8.78
N GLY A 109 0.08 6.84 9.82
CA GLY A 109 0.68 6.81 11.16
C GLY A 109 0.63 5.44 11.83
N PRO A 110 -0.46 4.65 11.75
CA PRO A 110 -0.51 3.31 12.34
C PRO A 110 0.62 2.37 11.88
N TYR A 111 1.20 2.56 10.69
CA TYR A 111 2.35 1.76 10.27
C TYR A 111 3.60 2.02 11.10
N TRP A 112 3.78 3.21 11.67
CA TRP A 112 4.89 3.49 12.59
C TRP A 112 4.80 2.70 13.89
N LEU A 113 3.60 2.26 14.30
CA LEU A 113 3.44 1.37 15.45
C LEU A 113 4.21 0.06 15.26
N PHE A 114 4.41 -0.40 14.02
CA PHE A 114 5.08 -1.66 13.74
C PHE A 114 6.55 -1.53 14.17
N GLY A 115 7.23 -0.51 13.65
CA GLY A 115 8.62 -0.26 14.03
C GLY A 115 8.78 0.12 15.49
N TRP A 116 7.86 0.92 16.03
CA TRP A 116 7.88 1.27 17.45
C TRP A 116 7.78 0.04 18.35
N LEU A 117 6.82 -0.89 18.13
CA LEU A 117 6.66 -2.10 18.95
C LEU A 117 7.93 -2.95 19.04
N LEU A 118 8.67 -3.07 17.94
CA LEU A 118 9.92 -3.82 17.92
C LEU A 118 11.04 -3.06 18.64
N ILE A 119 11.15 -1.74 18.41
CA ILE A 119 12.23 -0.90 18.95
C ILE A 119 12.06 -0.65 20.45
N SER A 120 10.83 -0.38 20.90
CA SER A 120 10.51 -0.15 22.31
C SER A 120 10.68 -1.40 23.18
N GLY A 121 10.77 -2.58 22.55
CA GLY A 121 10.87 -3.85 23.23
C GLY A 121 9.53 -4.46 23.62
N GLU A 122 8.40 -3.79 23.39
CA GLU A 122 7.05 -4.29 23.74
C GLU A 122 6.69 -5.60 23.03
N SER A 123 7.22 -5.81 21.82
CA SER A 123 6.87 -6.99 21.02
C SER A 123 7.53 -8.28 21.51
N MET A 124 8.76 -8.21 22.05
CA MET A 124 9.63 -9.35 22.41
C MET A 124 9.40 -10.61 21.53
N PRO A 125 9.63 -10.53 20.21
CA PRO A 125 9.12 -11.52 19.28
C PRO A 125 9.75 -12.89 19.51
N ASN A 126 8.89 -13.91 19.69
CA ASN A 126 9.28 -15.31 19.63
C ASN A 126 8.88 -15.88 18.27
N TYR A 127 9.82 -15.88 17.33
CA TYR A 127 9.54 -16.27 15.95
C TYR A 127 9.27 -17.78 15.82
N PRO A 128 8.38 -18.20 14.90
CA PRO A 128 8.11 -19.63 14.65
C PRO A 128 9.28 -20.41 14.07
N LEU A 129 10.25 -19.72 13.47
CA LEU A 129 11.45 -20.28 12.84
C LEU A 129 12.70 -19.60 13.40
N PRO A 130 13.89 -20.19 13.23
CA PRO A 130 15.16 -19.54 13.53
C PRO A 130 15.26 -18.14 12.89
N ASP A 131 15.86 -17.21 13.63
CA ASP A 131 15.92 -15.77 13.29
C ASP A 131 16.45 -15.51 11.88
N ASP A 132 17.48 -16.23 11.45
CA ASP A 132 18.09 -16.11 10.13
C ASP A 132 17.11 -16.47 9.00
N ILE A 133 16.38 -17.58 9.16
CA ILE A 133 15.36 -18.03 8.20
C ILE A 133 14.18 -17.05 8.20
N TRP A 134 13.76 -16.59 9.39
CA TRP A 134 12.66 -15.64 9.52
C TRP A 134 12.98 -14.28 8.89
N PHE A 135 14.18 -13.75 9.15
CA PHE A 135 14.64 -12.52 8.54
C PHE A 135 14.79 -12.67 7.02
N ALA A 136 15.31 -13.80 6.53
CA ALA A 136 15.40 -14.05 5.09
C ALA A 136 14.03 -14.01 4.41
N LEU A 137 12.99 -14.61 5.03
CA LEU A 137 11.61 -14.55 4.54
C LEU A 137 11.10 -13.11 4.50
N CYS A 138 11.21 -12.38 5.62
CA CYS A 138 10.75 -11.00 5.74
C CYS A 138 11.44 -10.07 4.72
N ILE A 139 12.76 -10.16 4.61
CA ILE A 139 13.56 -9.39 3.65
C ILE A 139 13.12 -9.73 2.22
N SER A 140 12.95 -11.02 1.89
CA SER A 140 12.52 -11.45 0.56
C SER A 140 11.15 -10.89 0.19
N LEU A 141 10.18 -10.93 1.12
CA LEU A 141 8.85 -10.37 0.93
C LEU A 141 8.91 -8.85 0.72
N CYS A 142 9.74 -8.15 1.49
CA CYS A 142 9.91 -6.69 1.37
C CYS A 142 10.54 -6.29 0.04
N ILE A 143 11.63 -6.95 -0.36
CA ILE A 143 12.35 -6.66 -1.61
C ILE A 143 11.46 -6.97 -2.80
N PHE A 144 10.93 -8.19 -2.88
CA PHE A 144 10.10 -8.59 -4.01
C PHE A 144 8.81 -7.78 -4.08
N GLY A 145 8.17 -7.52 -2.93
CA GLY A 145 6.98 -6.68 -2.86
C GLY A 145 7.25 -5.25 -3.36
N SER A 146 8.40 -4.67 -2.97
CA SER A 146 8.82 -3.33 -3.44
C SER A 146 9.04 -3.30 -4.95
N VAL A 147 9.73 -4.30 -5.50
CA VAL A 147 9.96 -4.42 -6.95
C VAL A 147 8.63 -4.61 -7.69
N LEU A 148 7.77 -5.51 -7.23
CA LEU A 148 6.48 -5.79 -7.85
C LEU A 148 5.56 -4.56 -7.86
N MET A 149 5.47 -3.84 -6.73
CA MET A 149 4.70 -2.59 -6.66
C MET A 149 5.26 -1.54 -7.62
N THR A 150 6.58 -1.35 -7.63
CA THR A 150 7.25 -0.35 -8.47
C THR A 150 7.05 -0.66 -9.94
N ALA A 151 7.26 -1.91 -10.35
CA ALA A 151 7.08 -2.37 -11.71
C ALA A 151 5.63 -2.21 -12.20
N ALA A 152 4.66 -2.59 -11.36
CA ALA A 152 3.23 -2.44 -11.67
C ALA A 152 2.84 -0.98 -11.91
N ASP A 153 3.23 -0.08 -11.00
CA ASP A 153 2.86 1.33 -11.09
C ASP A 153 3.61 2.04 -12.22
N ALA A 154 4.88 1.71 -12.45
CA ALA A 154 5.64 2.21 -13.60
C ALA A 154 5.00 1.75 -14.92
N GLN A 155 4.71 0.44 -15.07
CA GLN A 155 4.04 -0.10 -16.26
C GLN A 155 2.71 0.62 -16.50
N LYS A 156 1.87 0.75 -15.46
CA LYS A 156 0.61 1.48 -15.53
C LYS A 156 0.81 2.93 -15.99
N TYR A 157 1.73 3.67 -15.36
CA TYR A 157 1.95 5.07 -15.64
C TYR A 157 2.44 5.30 -17.08
N PHE A 158 3.52 4.64 -17.49
CA PHE A 158 4.10 4.85 -18.81
C PHE A 158 3.20 4.33 -19.94
N THR A 159 2.52 3.20 -19.73
CA THR A 159 1.58 2.66 -20.74
C THR A 159 0.41 3.61 -20.94
N LEU A 160 -0.26 4.05 -19.86
CA LEU A 160 -1.45 4.91 -19.97
C LEU A 160 -1.14 6.33 -20.46
N ARG A 161 0.12 6.77 -20.36
CA ARG A 161 0.59 8.02 -20.99
C ARG A 161 0.62 7.93 -22.52
N VAL A 162 0.93 6.76 -23.06
CA VAL A 162 1.02 6.54 -24.52
C VAL A 162 -0.31 6.06 -25.08
N LYS A 163 -0.96 5.09 -24.42
CA LYS A 163 -2.21 4.47 -24.87
C LYS A 163 -3.15 4.27 -23.68
N LYS A 164 -4.28 4.98 -23.70
CA LYS A 164 -5.37 4.74 -22.74
C LYS A 164 -6.08 3.43 -23.07
N GLY A 165 -6.38 2.63 -22.05
CA GLY A 165 -7.12 1.39 -22.22
C GLY A 165 -6.81 0.36 -21.13
N LEU A 166 -7.25 -0.87 -21.37
CA LEU A 166 -6.93 -2.01 -20.52
C LEU A 166 -5.48 -2.47 -20.77
N ILE A 167 -4.72 -2.66 -19.69
CA ILE A 167 -3.36 -3.20 -19.74
C ILE A 167 -3.44 -4.71 -19.49
N THR A 168 -2.94 -5.51 -20.42
CA THR A 168 -3.03 -6.98 -20.39
C THR A 168 -1.67 -7.67 -20.59
N ASP A 169 -0.57 -6.92 -20.55
CA ASP A 169 0.81 -7.40 -20.71
C ASP A 169 1.62 -7.27 -19.41
N GLY A 170 2.90 -7.65 -19.44
CA GLY A 170 3.81 -7.52 -18.29
C GLY A 170 3.30 -8.19 -17.01
N VAL A 171 3.42 -7.51 -15.88
CA VAL A 171 2.91 -8.04 -14.59
C VAL A 171 1.38 -8.07 -14.55
N HIS A 172 0.74 -7.14 -15.25
CA HIS A 172 -0.72 -7.07 -15.35
C HIS A 172 -1.32 -8.26 -16.10
N ARG A 173 -0.57 -8.90 -17.01
CA ARG A 173 -1.01 -10.14 -17.69
C ARG A 173 -1.49 -11.22 -16.71
N TYR A 174 -0.79 -11.36 -15.59
CA TYR A 174 -1.03 -12.45 -14.64
C TYR A 174 -1.87 -12.02 -13.44
N ILE A 175 -1.71 -10.77 -12.98
CA ILE A 175 -2.33 -10.26 -11.75
C ILE A 175 -3.02 -8.94 -12.06
N ARG A 176 -4.30 -8.79 -11.69
CA ARG A 176 -5.08 -7.56 -11.94
C ARG A 176 -4.75 -6.43 -10.95
N HIS A 177 -4.31 -6.80 -9.76
CA HIS A 177 -3.91 -5.87 -8.68
C HIS A 177 -2.47 -6.06 -8.17
N PRO A 178 -1.43 -6.09 -9.04
CA PRO A 178 -0.07 -6.43 -8.65
C PRO A 178 0.56 -5.38 -7.73
N ASN A 179 0.19 -4.10 -7.89
CA ASN A 179 0.63 -3.04 -7.00
C ASN A 179 0.12 -3.24 -5.56
N TYR A 180 -1.13 -3.69 -5.40
CA TYR A 180 -1.70 -4.02 -4.09
C TYR A 180 -1.04 -5.27 -3.50
N LEU A 181 -0.78 -6.30 -4.31
CA LEU A 181 -0.04 -7.48 -3.84
C LEU A 181 1.34 -7.07 -3.32
N GLY A 182 2.09 -6.26 -4.08
CA GLY A 182 3.39 -5.76 -3.66
C GLY A 182 3.33 -5.00 -2.33
N GLU A 183 2.40 -4.07 -2.17
CA GLU A 183 2.21 -3.36 -0.90
C GLU A 183 1.82 -4.30 0.25
N MET A 184 0.96 -5.30 0.01
CA MET A 184 0.59 -6.29 1.02
C MET A 184 1.78 -7.16 1.44
N MET A 185 2.66 -7.54 0.51
CA MET A 185 3.90 -8.25 0.82
C MET A 185 4.85 -7.42 1.68
N ILE A 186 5.00 -6.13 1.36
CA ILE A 186 5.86 -5.20 2.11
C ILE A 186 5.35 -5.03 3.54
N TYR A 187 4.09 -4.63 3.73
CA TYR A 187 3.59 -4.42 5.09
C TYR A 187 3.37 -5.73 5.85
N GLY A 188 3.09 -6.82 5.15
CA GLY A 188 3.10 -8.17 5.71
C GLY A 188 4.48 -8.52 6.27
N SER A 189 5.55 -8.21 5.53
CA SER A 189 6.92 -8.44 6.01
C SER A 189 7.24 -7.65 7.29
N PHE A 190 6.74 -6.41 7.41
CA PHE A 190 6.93 -5.62 8.64
C PHE A 190 6.14 -6.23 9.80
N ALA A 191 4.90 -6.65 9.58
CA ALA A 191 4.11 -7.34 10.60
C ALA A 191 4.77 -8.66 11.05
N LEU A 192 5.38 -9.41 10.13
CA LEU A 192 6.14 -10.62 10.44
C LEU A 192 7.43 -10.34 11.21
N MET A 193 8.16 -9.26 10.88
CA MET A 193 9.34 -8.84 11.63
C MET A 193 9.00 -8.41 13.06
N VAL A 194 7.85 -7.78 13.26
CA VAL A 194 7.40 -7.38 14.60
C VAL A 194 6.84 -8.57 15.35
N TRP A 195 6.13 -9.47 14.65
CA TRP A 195 5.48 -10.66 15.19
C TRP A 195 4.56 -10.37 16.39
N HIS A 196 3.64 -9.43 16.18
CA HIS A 196 2.66 -8.99 17.19
C HIS A 196 1.26 -8.89 16.58
N TRP A 197 0.22 -8.99 17.41
CA TRP A 197 -1.18 -8.96 16.95
C TRP A 197 -1.65 -7.56 16.52
N ILE A 198 -1.09 -6.48 17.09
CA ILE A 198 -1.46 -5.09 16.73
C ILE A 198 -1.27 -4.82 15.22
N PRO A 199 -0.11 -5.13 14.60
CA PRO A 199 0.05 -5.05 13.15
C PRO A 199 -1.07 -5.74 12.36
N LEU A 200 -1.54 -6.91 12.79
CA LEU A 200 -2.61 -7.63 12.10
C LEU A 200 -3.93 -6.85 12.08
N LEU A 201 -4.27 -6.15 13.17
CA LEU A 201 -5.46 -5.29 13.20
C LEU A 201 -5.34 -4.10 12.24
N VAL A 202 -4.17 -3.47 12.20
CA VAL A 202 -3.90 -2.36 11.27
C VAL A 202 -3.99 -2.84 9.83
N LEU A 203 -3.40 -4.00 9.51
CA LEU A 203 -3.47 -4.59 8.17
C LEU A 203 -4.90 -4.99 7.80
N ALA A 204 -5.65 -5.62 8.71
CA ALA A 204 -7.05 -5.99 8.46
C ALA A 204 -7.91 -4.76 8.14
N TRP A 205 -7.71 -3.66 8.90
CA TRP A 205 -8.38 -2.39 8.65
C TRP A 205 -8.04 -1.82 7.27
N VAL A 206 -6.75 -1.70 6.92
CA VAL A 206 -6.36 -1.07 5.64
C VAL A 206 -6.67 -1.98 4.45
N TRP A 207 -6.39 -3.28 4.54
CA TRP A 207 -6.60 -4.21 3.44
C TRP A 207 -8.09 -4.45 3.17
N GLY A 208 -8.90 -4.62 4.23
CA GLY A 208 -10.34 -4.79 4.09
C GLY A 208 -11.07 -3.47 3.77
N GLY A 209 -10.80 -2.42 4.54
CA GLY A 209 -11.53 -1.15 4.45
C GLY A 209 -11.13 -0.28 3.25
N LEU A 210 -9.88 -0.39 2.78
CA LEU A 210 -9.36 0.46 1.70
C LEU A 210 -8.95 -0.34 0.46
N PHE A 211 -8.08 -1.36 0.60
CA PHE A 211 -7.55 -2.06 -0.58
C PHE A 211 -8.64 -2.85 -1.30
N ALA A 212 -9.40 -3.68 -0.58
CA ALA A 212 -10.47 -4.47 -1.17
C ALA A 212 -11.50 -3.59 -1.90
N VAL A 213 -11.94 -2.50 -1.25
CA VAL A 213 -12.88 -1.52 -1.84
C VAL A 213 -12.28 -0.90 -3.12
N ASN A 214 -11.02 -0.49 -3.08
CA ASN A 214 -10.36 0.12 -4.23
C ASN A 214 -10.16 -0.87 -5.38
N MET A 215 -9.85 -2.13 -5.09
CA MET A 215 -9.73 -3.21 -6.06
C MET A 215 -11.07 -3.48 -6.76
N ILE A 216 -12.16 -3.63 -5.99
CA ILE A 216 -13.51 -3.83 -6.53
C ILE A 216 -13.91 -2.68 -7.47
N ILE A 217 -13.66 -1.43 -7.06
CA ILE A 217 -13.99 -0.26 -7.88
C ILE A 217 -13.06 -0.14 -9.10
N LYS A 218 -11.80 -0.60 -8.98
CA LYS A 218 -10.89 -0.68 -10.13
C LYS A 218 -11.39 -1.72 -11.13
N GLU A 219 -11.89 -2.87 -10.68
CA GLU A 219 -12.46 -3.92 -11.54
C GLU A 219 -13.69 -3.43 -12.28
N ALA A 220 -14.63 -2.76 -11.60
CA ALA A 220 -15.80 -2.17 -12.25
C ALA A 220 -15.44 -1.11 -13.32
N ARG A 221 -14.31 -0.41 -13.15
CA ARG A 221 -13.79 0.52 -14.16
C ARG A 221 -13.13 -0.23 -15.32
N MET A 222 -12.32 -1.25 -15.03
CA MET A 222 -11.67 -2.08 -16.04
C MET A 222 -12.69 -2.86 -16.89
N ALA A 223 -13.81 -3.25 -16.28
CA ALA A 223 -14.90 -3.98 -16.93
C ALA A 223 -15.60 -3.25 -18.08
N ARG A 224 -15.37 -1.94 -18.22
CA ARG A 224 -15.94 -1.11 -19.29
C ARG A 224 -15.10 -1.14 -20.56
N HIS A 225 -13.89 -1.70 -20.50
CA HIS A 225 -13.00 -1.77 -21.65
C HIS A 225 -13.21 -3.06 -22.44
N GLU A 226 -13.06 -2.98 -23.76
CA GLU A 226 -13.03 -4.14 -24.64
C GLU A 226 -11.92 -5.12 -24.23
N GLY A 227 -12.18 -6.42 -24.36
CA GLY A 227 -11.26 -7.49 -23.95
C GLY A 227 -11.27 -7.83 -22.45
N TRP A 228 -12.06 -7.13 -21.63
CA TRP A 228 -12.15 -7.39 -20.19
C TRP A 228 -12.51 -8.85 -19.84
N ALA A 229 -13.52 -9.42 -20.49
CA ALA A 229 -13.99 -10.75 -20.17
C ALA A 229 -12.91 -11.82 -20.38
N GLU A 230 -12.16 -11.71 -21.47
CA GLU A 230 -11.02 -12.57 -21.76
C GLU A 230 -9.86 -12.33 -20.79
N TYR A 231 -9.52 -11.08 -20.53
CA TYR A 231 -8.47 -10.73 -19.59
C TYR A 231 -8.76 -11.26 -18.17
N LYS A 232 -10.00 -11.11 -17.69
CA LYS A 232 -10.42 -11.59 -16.37
C LYS A 232 -10.32 -13.12 -16.26
N ARG A 233 -10.62 -13.85 -17.34
CA ARG A 233 -10.50 -15.32 -17.40
C ARG A 233 -9.04 -15.79 -17.35
N ASN A 234 -8.12 -15.01 -17.91
CA ASN A 234 -6.71 -15.38 -18.06
C ASN A 234 -5.79 -14.79 -16.99
N SER A 235 -6.34 -14.05 -16.00
CA SER A 235 -5.58 -13.40 -14.94
C SER A 235 -6.17 -13.71 -13.57
N TRP A 236 -5.37 -13.53 -12.52
CA TRP A 236 -5.76 -13.66 -11.13
C TRP A 236 -6.07 -12.29 -10.53
N TRP A 237 -6.94 -12.24 -9.52
CA TRP A 237 -7.29 -11.00 -8.86
C TRP A 237 -6.08 -10.41 -8.13
N LEU A 238 -5.42 -11.21 -7.29
CA LEU A 238 -4.31 -10.79 -6.45
C LEU A 238 -3.19 -11.84 -6.37
N ILE A 239 -3.51 -13.09 -5.99
CA ILE A 239 -2.50 -14.12 -5.75
C ILE A 239 -2.65 -15.21 -6.82
N PRO A 240 -1.64 -15.39 -7.70
CA PRO A 240 -1.66 -16.45 -8.69
C PRO A 240 -2.00 -17.81 -8.08
N TRP A 241 -2.88 -18.55 -8.76
CA TRP A 241 -3.34 -19.90 -8.35
C TRP A 241 -4.26 -19.97 -7.12
N ILE A 242 -4.54 -18.84 -6.48
CA ILE A 242 -5.42 -18.78 -5.31
C ILE A 242 -6.64 -17.90 -5.60
N LEU A 243 -6.42 -16.62 -5.92
CA LEU A 243 -7.49 -15.64 -6.12
C LEU A 243 -7.10 -14.55 -7.11
#